data_AF-A0A4Q6APN7-F1
#
_entry.id   AF-A0A4Q6APN7-F1
#
_cell.length_a   1.000
_cell.length_b   1.000
_cell.length_c   1.000
_cell.angle_alpha   90.00
_cell.angle_beta   90.00
_cell.angle_gamma   90.00
#
_symmetry.space_group_name_H-M   'P 1'
#
loop_
_entity.id
_entity.type
_entity.pdbx_description
1 polymer ?
#
loop_
_entity_poly.entity_id
_entity_poly.type
_entity_poly.pdbx_seq_one_letter_code
_entity_poly.pdbx_strand_id
1 'polypeptide(L)'
;MNEMLLQFIWQYSLYNPTGLTTTNGEAVLVKHPGRRNTNSGPDFSEARIRIGNTTLVGNVEIHVKSSDWYRHKHESDAAYQNIILHVVIDDDLPARGYFPTLELGAHIPEYVIHKYTTLIQTMLPIPCGNQLHLVRDITRESWMNRLLAERWEQKLTAW
;
A
#
# COMPACT_ATOMS: atom_id res chain seq x y z
N MET A 1 -8.90 -10.86 -4.10
CA MET A 1 -8.25 -9.61 -3.65
C MET A 1 -8.60 -8.50 -4.64
N ASN A 2 -8.71 -7.24 -4.20
CA ASN A 2 -8.96 -6.09 -5.07
C ASN A 2 -7.77 -5.11 -5.04
N GLU A 3 -7.75 -4.17 -5.98
CA GLU A 3 -6.67 -3.17 -6.11
C GLU A 3 -6.56 -2.28 -4.87
N MET A 4 -7.69 -1.91 -4.25
CA MET A 4 -7.69 -1.08 -3.04
C MET A 4 -6.89 -1.71 -1.89
N LEU A 5 -7.04 -3.03 -1.66
CA LEU A 5 -6.24 -3.75 -0.67
C LEU A 5 -4.77 -3.78 -1.07
N LEU A 6 -4.46 -3.98 -2.34
CA LEU A 6 -3.08 -4.01 -2.80
C LEU A 6 -2.38 -2.66 -2.67
N GLN A 7 -3.08 -1.56 -3.01
CA GLN A 7 -2.61 -0.20 -2.77
C GLN A 7 -2.35 0.04 -1.28
N PHE A 8 -3.23 -0.45 -0.40
CA PHE A 8 -3.03 -0.35 1.05
C PHE A 8 -1.80 -1.15 1.51
N ILE A 9 -1.64 -2.38 1.04
CA ILE A 9 -0.48 -3.23 1.32
C ILE A 9 0.82 -2.55 0.85
N TRP A 10 0.80 -1.96 -0.35
CA TRP A 10 1.94 -1.23 -0.90
C TRP A 10 2.29 0.00 -0.05
N GLN A 11 1.30 0.85 0.20
CA GLN A 11 1.46 2.13 0.91
C GLN A 11 2.09 1.96 2.30
N TYR A 12 1.67 0.91 3.03
CA TYR A 12 2.14 0.65 4.39
C TYR A 12 3.20 -0.45 4.46
N SER A 13 3.72 -0.90 3.32
CA SER A 13 4.75 -1.94 3.22
C SER A 13 4.38 -3.23 3.99
N LEU A 14 3.12 -3.68 3.87
CA LEU A 14 2.59 -4.88 4.53
C LEU A 14 2.93 -6.17 3.77
N TYR A 15 4.15 -6.26 3.28
CA TYR A 15 4.72 -7.39 2.54
C TYR A 15 6.14 -7.65 3.05
N ASN A 16 6.75 -8.77 2.69
CA ASN A 16 8.16 -9.02 2.98
C ASN A 16 9.05 -8.24 2.00
N PRO A 17 9.80 -7.21 2.44
CA PRO A 17 10.62 -6.39 1.55
C PRO A 17 11.93 -7.08 1.14
N THR A 18 12.24 -8.23 1.72
CA THR A 18 13.51 -8.93 1.47
C THR A 18 13.43 -9.67 0.14
N GLY A 19 14.45 -9.50 -0.70
CA GLY A 19 14.60 -10.27 -1.93
C GLY A 19 13.59 -9.92 -3.02
N LEU A 20 13.01 -8.71 -3.01
CA LEU A 20 12.16 -8.25 -4.10
C LEU A 20 12.98 -8.16 -5.39
N THR A 21 12.44 -8.72 -6.47
CA THR A 21 13.02 -8.65 -7.82
C THR A 21 11.94 -8.31 -8.83
N THR A 22 12.33 -7.63 -9.91
CA THR A 22 11.44 -7.48 -11.06
C THR A 22 11.22 -8.83 -11.75
N THR A 23 10.22 -8.91 -12.62
CA THR A 23 9.96 -10.11 -13.44
C THR A 23 11.12 -10.42 -14.41
N ASN A 24 12.00 -9.44 -14.65
CA ASN A 24 13.25 -9.59 -15.41
C ASN A 24 14.47 -9.93 -14.51
N GLY A 25 14.28 -10.11 -13.20
CA GLY A 25 15.33 -10.54 -12.26
C GLY A 25 16.16 -9.41 -11.64
N GLU A 26 15.83 -8.14 -11.86
CA GLU A 26 16.55 -7.01 -11.27
C GLU A 26 16.14 -6.79 -9.82
N ALA A 27 17.09 -6.60 -8.90
CA ALA A 27 16.79 -6.35 -7.50
C ALA A 27 16.01 -5.04 -7.31
N VAL A 28 14.92 -5.09 -6.53
CA VAL A 28 14.08 -3.94 -6.19
C VAL A 28 14.25 -3.57 -4.72
N LEU A 29 14.47 -2.29 -4.46
CA LEU A 29 14.42 -1.72 -3.11
C LEU A 29 13.48 -0.52 -3.10
N VAL A 30 12.39 -0.64 -2.35
CA VAL A 30 11.43 0.44 -2.12
C VAL A 30 11.98 1.37 -1.04
N LYS A 31 12.48 2.55 -1.41
CA LYS A 31 12.92 3.58 -0.43
C LYS A 31 11.75 4.43 0.04
N HIS A 32 10.81 4.70 -0.86
CA HIS A 32 9.55 5.39 -0.58
C HIS A 32 8.48 4.85 -1.53
N PRO A 33 7.34 4.32 -1.03
CA PRO A 33 6.29 3.75 -1.88
C PRO A 33 5.59 4.77 -2.77
N GLY A 34 5.76 6.06 -2.46
CA GLY A 34 5.08 7.17 -3.12
C GLY A 34 3.93 7.72 -2.28
N ARG A 35 3.33 8.79 -2.77
CA ARG A 35 2.12 9.40 -2.22
C ARG A 35 0.93 8.87 -3.00
N ARG A 36 -0.03 8.29 -2.29
CA ARG A 36 -1.25 7.75 -2.91
C ARG A 36 -2.00 8.86 -3.64
N ASN A 37 -2.29 8.64 -4.90
CA ASN A 37 -3.17 9.48 -5.70
C ASN A 37 -4.62 9.03 -5.50
N THR A 38 -5.52 9.98 -5.25
CA THR A 38 -6.97 9.71 -5.14
C THR A 38 -7.75 10.28 -6.32
N ASN A 39 -7.03 10.86 -7.29
CA ASN A 39 -7.57 11.42 -8.51
C ASN A 39 -7.23 10.51 -9.70
N SER A 40 -7.55 10.97 -10.91
CA SER A 40 -7.13 10.29 -12.13
C SER A 40 -5.61 10.20 -12.28
N GLY A 41 -5.16 9.21 -13.05
CA GLY A 41 -3.74 8.94 -13.30
C GLY A 41 -3.19 7.84 -12.40
N PRO A 42 -1.86 7.71 -12.33
CA PRO A 42 -1.24 6.59 -11.63
C PRO A 42 -1.57 6.55 -10.14
N ASP A 43 -1.57 5.33 -9.57
CA ASP A 43 -1.96 5.09 -8.17
C ASP A 43 -1.09 5.81 -7.15
N PHE A 44 0.21 5.93 -7.42
CA PHE A 44 1.15 6.63 -6.55
C PHE A 44 2.06 7.54 -7.35
N SER A 45 2.33 8.73 -6.82
CA SER A 45 3.31 9.69 -7.34
C SER A 45 4.49 9.83 -6.40
N GLU A 46 5.61 10.38 -6.88
CA GLU A 46 6.79 10.69 -6.04
C GLU A 46 7.34 9.45 -5.30
N ALA A 47 7.17 8.26 -5.87
CA ALA A 47 7.79 7.05 -5.38
C ALA A 47 9.31 7.12 -5.60
N ARG A 48 10.08 6.50 -4.71
CA ARG A 48 11.54 6.40 -4.84
C ARG A 48 11.93 4.93 -4.74
N ILE A 49 12.26 4.35 -5.87
CA ILE A 49 12.53 2.92 -6.01
C ILE A 49 13.93 2.75 -6.57
N ARG A 50 14.73 1.84 -5.99
CA ARG A 50 16.00 1.44 -6.59
C ARG A 50 15.81 0.11 -7.31
N ILE A 51 16.20 0.08 -8.57
CA ILE A 51 16.12 -1.08 -9.46
C ILE A 51 17.53 -1.35 -9.97
N GLY A 52 18.08 -2.50 -9.59
CA GLY A 52 19.52 -2.78 -9.70
C GLY A 52 20.34 -1.68 -8.99
N ASN A 53 21.11 -0.92 -9.78
CA ASN A 53 21.97 0.16 -9.31
C ASN A 53 21.37 1.56 -9.47
N THR A 54 20.21 1.69 -10.12
CA THR A 54 19.60 2.98 -10.45
C THR A 54 18.49 3.30 -9.47
N THR A 55 18.51 4.51 -8.88
CA THR A 55 17.36 5.01 -8.09
C THR A 55 16.48 5.86 -9.01
N LEU A 56 15.25 5.42 -9.22
CA LEU A 56 14.22 6.12 -9.97
C LEU A 56 13.31 6.91 -9.02
N VAL A 57 12.82 8.05 -9.50
CA VAL A 57 11.77 8.83 -8.84
C VAL A 57 10.65 9.08 -9.85
N GLY A 58 9.42 8.71 -9.51
CA GLY A 58 8.31 8.79 -10.45
C GLY A 58 7.06 8.09 -9.94
N ASN A 59 6.23 7.61 -10.87
CA ASN A 59 4.92 7.05 -10.55
C ASN A 59 4.95 5.53 -10.43
N VAL A 60 4.12 4.99 -9.55
CA VAL A 60 3.89 3.55 -9.41
C VAL A 60 2.45 3.27 -9.76
N GLU A 61 2.23 2.26 -10.58
CA GLU A 61 0.91 1.77 -10.93
C GLU A 61 0.68 0.39 -10.30
N ILE A 62 -0.54 0.14 -9.82
CA ILE A 62 -0.86 -1.10 -9.12
C ILE A 62 -2.08 -1.78 -9.76
N HIS A 63 -1.92 -3.05 -10.10
CA HIS A 63 -3.03 -3.87 -10.60
C HIS A 63 -3.07 -5.22 -9.89
N VAL A 64 -4.23 -5.89 -9.90
CA VAL A 64 -4.25 -7.30 -9.45
C VAL A 64 -3.52 -8.16 -10.48
N LYS A 65 -3.81 -7.95 -11.76
CA LYS A 65 -3.19 -8.67 -12.88
C LYS A 65 -2.45 -7.72 -13.80
N SER A 66 -1.32 -8.15 -14.33
CA SER A 66 -0.60 -7.37 -15.35
C SER A 66 -1.43 -7.06 -16.59
N SER A 67 -2.32 -7.97 -17.00
CA SER A 67 -3.25 -7.79 -18.12
C SER A 67 -4.23 -6.62 -17.95
N ASP A 68 -4.48 -6.18 -16.71
CA ASP A 68 -5.36 -5.05 -16.42
C ASP A 68 -4.80 -3.73 -16.96
N TRP A 69 -3.48 -3.65 -17.20
CA TRP A 69 -2.83 -2.53 -17.87
C TRP A 69 -3.51 -2.19 -19.22
N TYR A 70 -3.75 -3.22 -20.04
CA TYR A 70 -4.38 -3.08 -21.35
C TYR A 70 -5.91 -2.96 -21.23
N ARG A 71 -6.52 -3.61 -20.24
CA ARG A 71 -7.96 -3.51 -20.00
C ARG A 71 -8.37 -2.07 -19.70
N HIS A 72 -7.53 -1.36 -18.96
CA HIS A 72 -7.73 0.05 -18.60
C HIS A 72 -7.20 1.03 -19.65
N LYS A 73 -6.60 0.52 -20.75
CA LYS A 73 -6.06 1.30 -21.87
C LYS A 73 -4.90 2.23 -21.50
N HIS A 74 -4.16 1.90 -20.43
CA HIS A 74 -3.06 2.73 -19.93
C HIS A 74 -1.91 2.84 -20.94
N GLU A 75 -1.76 1.88 -21.85
CA GLU A 75 -0.76 1.92 -22.92
C GLU A 75 -0.92 3.13 -23.86
N SER A 76 -2.14 3.66 -23.97
CA SER A 76 -2.48 4.77 -24.86
C SER A 76 -2.63 6.12 -24.16
N ASP A 77 -2.51 6.13 -22.82
CA ASP A 77 -2.75 7.31 -22.00
C ASP A 77 -1.44 7.98 -21.61
N ALA A 78 -1.31 9.27 -21.96
CA ALA A 78 -0.14 10.08 -21.67
C ALA A 78 0.16 10.20 -20.16
N ALA A 79 -0.87 10.10 -19.30
CA ALA A 79 -0.70 10.15 -17.84
C ALA A 79 0.14 8.98 -17.29
N TYR A 80 0.21 7.87 -18.04
CA TYR A 80 0.88 6.64 -17.63
C TYR A 80 2.21 6.40 -18.37
N GLN A 81 2.73 7.41 -19.08
CA GLN A 81 4.04 7.30 -19.75
C GLN A 81 5.22 7.34 -18.77
N ASN A 82 5.02 7.85 -17.54
CA ASN A 82 6.07 8.00 -16.53
C ASN A 82 5.91 7.05 -15.34
N ILE A 83 5.60 5.77 -15.62
CA ILE A 83 5.63 4.71 -14.61
C ILE A 83 7.06 4.24 -14.42
N ILE A 84 7.53 4.22 -13.17
CA ILE A 84 8.87 3.72 -12.81
C ILE A 84 8.84 2.29 -12.25
N LEU A 85 7.65 1.80 -11.88
CA LEU A 85 7.41 0.44 -11.43
C LEU A 85 5.93 0.12 -11.57
N HIS A 86 5.60 -1.03 -12.17
CA HIS A 86 4.26 -1.61 -12.15
C HIS A 86 4.23 -2.73 -11.14
N VAL A 87 3.35 -2.64 -10.15
CA VAL A 87 3.23 -3.63 -9.08
C VAL A 87 1.98 -4.46 -9.31
N VAL A 88 2.14 -5.79 -9.37
CA VAL A 88 1.05 -6.72 -9.64
C VAL A 88 1.02 -7.85 -8.61
N ILE A 89 -0.10 -8.56 -8.52
CA ILE A 89 -0.14 -9.85 -7.79
C ILE A 89 0.31 -10.98 -8.66
N ASP A 90 -0.07 -10.93 -9.93
CA ASP A 90 0.10 -11.99 -10.92
C ASP A 90 0.51 -11.34 -12.25
N ASP A 91 1.71 -11.64 -12.75
CA ASP A 91 2.19 -11.21 -14.07
C ASP A 91 1.68 -12.16 -15.17
N ASP A 92 0.35 -12.22 -15.32
CA ASP A 92 -0.36 -13.11 -16.24
C ASP A 92 -0.16 -12.81 -17.74
N LEU A 93 0.18 -11.58 -18.08
CA LEU A 93 0.46 -11.11 -19.43
C LEU A 93 1.46 -9.94 -19.33
N PRO A 94 2.76 -10.17 -19.62
CA PRO A 94 3.78 -9.15 -19.51
C PRO A 94 3.35 -7.83 -20.16
N ALA A 95 3.22 -6.80 -19.35
CA ALA A 95 2.89 -5.46 -19.81
C ALA A 95 4.03 -4.97 -20.72
N ARG A 96 3.71 -4.57 -21.96
CA ARG A 96 4.67 -4.11 -22.99
C ARG A 96 5.02 -2.63 -22.80
N GLY A 97 5.12 -2.19 -21.55
CA GLY A 97 5.53 -0.83 -21.20
C GLY A 97 7.05 -0.71 -21.00
N TYR A 98 7.58 0.51 -21.08
CA TYR A 98 8.97 0.81 -20.74
C TYR A 98 9.17 0.96 -19.22
N PHE A 99 8.60 0.04 -18.44
CA PHE A 99 8.73 0.03 -16.99
C PHE A 99 8.97 -1.38 -16.48
N PRO A 100 9.70 -1.52 -15.36
CA PRO A 100 9.86 -2.80 -14.69
C PRO A 100 8.58 -3.20 -13.96
N THR A 101 8.29 -4.50 -13.95
CA THR A 101 7.16 -5.08 -13.23
C THR A 101 7.65 -5.83 -11.99
N LEU A 102 6.98 -5.65 -10.86
CA LEU A 102 7.18 -6.38 -9.61
C LEU A 102 5.94 -7.22 -9.30
N GLU A 103 6.11 -8.54 -9.26
CA GLU A 103 5.08 -9.44 -8.75
C GLU A 103 5.17 -9.51 -7.23
N LEU A 104 4.28 -8.79 -6.55
CA LEU A 104 4.24 -8.68 -5.09
C LEU A 104 3.49 -9.82 -4.43
N GLY A 105 2.67 -10.57 -5.17
CA GLY A 105 1.76 -11.60 -4.64
C GLY A 105 2.45 -12.59 -3.70
N ALA A 106 3.58 -13.15 -4.12
CA ALA A 106 4.37 -14.10 -3.34
C ALA A 106 5.01 -13.50 -2.07
N HIS A 107 5.12 -12.17 -1.99
CA HIS A 107 5.72 -11.46 -0.86
C HIS A 107 4.70 -11.03 0.19
N ILE A 108 3.40 -11.17 -0.08
CA ILE A 108 2.34 -10.78 0.85
C ILE A 108 2.04 -11.95 1.80
N PRO A 109 2.27 -11.82 3.11
CA PRO A 109 1.92 -12.88 4.05
C PRO A 109 0.41 -13.08 4.11
N GLU A 110 -0.03 -14.34 4.13
CA GLU A 110 -1.46 -14.70 4.17
C GLU A 110 -2.21 -14.07 5.35
N TYR A 111 -1.55 -13.92 6.51
CA TYR A 111 -2.14 -13.31 7.70
C TYR A 111 -2.57 -11.85 7.46
N VAL A 112 -1.91 -11.11 6.56
CA VAL A 112 -2.25 -9.72 6.23
C VAL A 112 -3.60 -9.68 5.51
N ILE A 113 -3.77 -10.56 4.51
CA ILE A 113 -5.00 -10.67 3.73
C ILE A 113 -6.15 -11.11 4.64
N HIS A 114 -5.92 -12.14 5.46
CA HIS A 114 -6.92 -12.63 6.41
C HIS A 114 -7.34 -11.52 7.39
N LYS A 115 -6.38 -10.85 8.03
CA LYS A 115 -6.64 -9.77 9.00
C LYS A 115 -7.42 -8.62 8.38
N TYR A 116 -7.05 -8.17 7.18
CA TYR A 116 -7.78 -7.12 6.48
C TYR A 116 -9.22 -7.54 6.18
N THR A 117 -9.40 -8.75 5.65
CA THR A 117 -10.71 -9.29 5.30
C THR A 117 -11.61 -9.36 6.54
N THR A 118 -11.10 -9.87 7.67
CA THR A 118 -11.83 -9.90 8.94
C THR A 118 -12.24 -8.49 9.38
N LEU A 119 -11.32 -7.51 9.36
CA LEU A 119 -11.60 -6.16 9.84
C LEU A 119 -12.66 -5.44 8.99
N ILE A 120 -12.59 -5.56 7.66
CA ILE A 120 -13.54 -4.88 6.76
C ILE A 120 -14.93 -5.54 6.77
N GLN A 121 -15.00 -6.85 7.00
CA GLN A 121 -16.29 -7.56 7.10
C GLN A 121 -16.94 -7.46 8.49
N THR A 122 -16.20 -6.97 9.49
CA THR A 122 -16.70 -6.83 10.86
C THR A 122 -17.69 -5.68 10.97
N MET A 123 -18.92 -5.97 11.41
CA MET A 123 -19.99 -4.97 11.61
C MET A 123 -19.94 -4.26 12.98
N LEU A 124 -18.83 -4.35 13.70
CA LEU A 124 -18.67 -3.65 14.98
C LEU A 124 -18.42 -2.15 14.73
N PRO A 125 -18.87 -1.26 15.64
CA PRO A 125 -18.58 0.17 15.56
C PRO A 125 -17.08 0.49 15.50
N ILE A 126 -16.27 -0.34 16.18
CA ILE A 126 -14.81 -0.31 16.10
C ILE A 126 -14.37 -1.71 15.65
N PRO A 127 -13.84 -1.87 14.42
CA PRO A 127 -13.49 -3.19 13.89
C PRO A 127 -12.52 -3.99 14.75
N CYS A 128 -11.58 -3.32 15.42
CA CYS A 128 -10.63 -3.94 16.36
C CYS A 128 -11.10 -3.95 17.82
N GLY A 129 -12.34 -3.52 18.12
CA GLY A 129 -12.80 -3.31 19.50
C GLY A 129 -12.68 -4.56 20.39
N ASN A 130 -12.95 -5.73 19.82
CA ASN A 130 -12.81 -7.00 20.52
C ASN A 130 -11.36 -7.34 20.91
N GLN A 131 -10.35 -6.67 20.35
CA GLN A 131 -8.93 -6.88 20.67
C GLN A 131 -8.45 -6.00 21.83
N LEU A 132 -9.30 -5.15 22.40
CA LEU A 132 -8.92 -4.23 23.49
C LEU A 132 -8.35 -4.97 24.71
N HIS A 133 -8.85 -6.17 24.99
CA HIS A 133 -8.38 -7.02 26.09
C HIS A 133 -6.92 -7.49 25.93
N LEU A 134 -6.37 -7.45 24.71
CA LEU A 134 -4.96 -7.78 24.44
C LEU A 134 -4.00 -6.63 24.80
N VAL A 135 -4.51 -5.42 25.00
CA VAL A 135 -3.71 -4.26 25.39
C VAL A 135 -3.52 -4.27 26.91
N ARG A 136 -2.28 -4.16 27.40
CA ARG A 136 -2.00 -4.14 28.85
C ARG A 136 -2.73 -3.01 29.57
N ASP A 137 -3.16 -3.26 30.80
CA ASP A 137 -3.94 -2.33 31.62
C ASP A 137 -3.26 -0.96 31.77
N ILE A 138 -1.97 -0.95 32.10
CA ILE A 138 -1.19 0.29 32.24
C ILE A 138 -1.17 1.14 30.96
N THR A 139 -1.19 0.51 29.79
CA THR A 139 -1.26 1.22 28.50
C THR A 139 -2.65 1.84 28.30
N ARG A 140 -3.71 1.10 28.63
CA ARG A 140 -5.09 1.60 28.52
C ARG A 140 -5.33 2.77 29.47
N GLU A 141 -4.89 2.66 30.71
CA GLU A 141 -5.01 3.73 31.71
C GLU A 141 -4.22 4.98 31.32
N SER A 142 -2.97 4.80 30.89
CA SER A 142 -2.13 5.91 30.44
C SER A 142 -2.75 6.67 29.26
N TRP A 143 -3.28 5.95 28.26
CA TRP A 143 -3.96 6.58 27.12
C TRP A 143 -5.24 7.29 27.54
N MET A 144 -6.06 6.68 28.40
CA MET A 144 -7.31 7.30 28.85
C MET A 144 -7.05 8.60 29.62
N ASN A 145 -6.08 8.60 30.53
CA ASN A 145 -5.69 9.80 31.28
C ASN A 145 -5.18 10.91 30.35
N ARG A 146 -4.35 10.55 29.35
CA ARG A 146 -3.85 11.51 28.37
C ARG A 146 -4.98 12.11 27.53
N LEU A 147 -5.88 11.28 27.00
CA LEU A 147 -7.02 11.72 26.18
C LEU A 147 -7.96 12.64 26.97
N LEU A 148 -8.20 12.34 28.26
CA LEU A 148 -9.00 13.19 29.13
C LEU A 148 -8.37 14.57 29.33
N ALA A 149 -7.06 14.63 29.61
CA ALA A 149 -6.33 15.88 29.75
C ALA A 149 -6.34 16.71 28.45
N GLU A 150 -6.04 16.08 27.30
CA GLU A 150 -6.08 16.74 25.98
C GLU A 150 -7.47 17.30 25.66
N ARG A 151 -8.53 16.55 25.99
CA ARG A 151 -9.91 17.01 25.81
C ARG A 151 -10.25 18.20 26.70
N TRP A 152 -9.71 18.26 27.92
CA TRP A 152 -9.87 19.42 28.81
C TRP A 152 -9.15 20.65 28.29
N GLU A 153 -7.90 20.50 27.83
CA GLU A 153 -7.14 21.59 27.22
C GLU A 153 -7.88 22.17 26.00
N GLN A 154 -8.37 21.30 25.11
CA GLN A 154 -9.17 21.71 23.94
C GLN A 154 -10.45 22.47 24.33
N LYS A 155 -11.16 22.01 25.37
CA LYS A 155 -12.38 22.68 25.85
C LYS A 155 -12.08 24.05 26.45
N LEU A 156 -10.99 24.18 27.21
CA LEU A 156 -10.58 25.46 27.79
C LEU A 156 -10.23 26.49 26.71
N THR A 157 -9.60 26.07 25.61
CA THR A 157 -9.31 26.97 24.48
C THR A 157 -10.53 27.33 23.62
N ALA A 158 -11.61 26.54 23.73
CA ALA A 158 -12.84 26.76 22.97
C ALA A 158 -13.92 27.54 23.77
N TRP A 159 -13.63 27.90 25.01
CA TRP A 159 -14.45 28.75 25.89
C TRP A 159 -13.85 30.15 25.98
#